data_AF-S4N498-F1
#
_entry.id   AF-S4N498-F1
#
_cell.length_a   1.000
_cell.length_b   1.000
_cell.length_c   1.000
_cell.angle_alpha   90.00
_cell.angle_beta   90.00
_cell.angle_gamma   90.00
#
_symmetry.space_group_name_H-M   'P 1'
#
loop_
_entity.id
_entity.type
_entity.pdbx_description
1 polymer ?
#
loop_
_entity_poly.entity_id
_entity_poly.type
_entity_poly.pdbx_seq_one_letter_code
_entity_poly.pdbx_strand_id
1 'polypeptide(L)' 'MPFGSSHLQAVGWDGGRCPVARTLLTYSQSSNPDSPHFADQTRLFAGERWVTSRFCEKDILSSPKLKVVRVHERR' A
#
# COMPACT_ATOMS: atom_id res chain seq x y z
N MET A 1 -8.53 -3.33 -24.86
CA MET A 1 -8.53 -3.80 -23.45
C MET A 1 -9.08 -2.67 -22.61
N PRO A 2 -10.08 -2.88 -21.74
CA PRO A 2 -10.54 -1.80 -20.89
C PRO A 2 -9.46 -1.63 -19.80
N PHE A 3 -8.56 -0.67 -20.01
CA PHE A 3 -7.63 -0.24 -18.98
C PHE A 3 -8.30 0.88 -18.20
N GLY A 4 -8.39 0.72 -16.89
CA GLY A 4 -8.87 1.74 -15.95
C GLY A 4 -7.76 2.17 -15.01
N SER A 5 -8.13 2.95 -14.00
CA SER A 5 -7.24 3.35 -12.91
C SER A 5 -6.47 2.15 -12.33
N SER A 6 -5.16 2.30 -12.16
CA SER A 6 -4.26 1.24 -11.71
C SER A 6 -3.69 1.54 -10.32
N HIS A 7 -2.94 2.62 -10.23
CA HIS A 7 -2.41 3.16 -8.99
C HIS A 7 -3.05 4.51 -8.73
N LEU A 8 -3.72 4.63 -7.58
CA LEU A 8 -4.31 5.87 -7.12
C LEU A 8 -3.51 6.39 -5.92
N GLN A 9 -3.15 7.67 -5.96
CA GLN A 9 -2.46 8.33 -4.87
C GLN A 9 -2.96 9.77 -4.75
N ALA A 10 -3.38 10.14 -3.54
CA ALA A 10 -3.69 11.51 -3.16
C ALA A 10 -2.78 11.90 -1.99
N VAL A 11 -2.05 13.01 -2.14
CA VAL A 11 -1.08 13.50 -1.15
C VAL A 11 -1.44 14.92 -0.75
N GLY A 12 -1.52 15.15 0.56
CA GLY A 12 -1.72 16.46 1.15
C GLY A 12 -0.69 16.76 2.25
N TRP A 13 -0.73 17.99 2.74
CA TRP A 13 0.12 18.50 3.81
C TRP A 13 -0.76 19.20 4.85
N ASP A 14 -0.57 18.87 6.12
CA ASP A 14 -1.34 19.38 7.26
C ASP A 14 -0.54 20.37 8.13
N GLY A 15 0.58 20.88 7.60
CA GLY A 15 1.54 21.72 8.34
C GLY A 15 2.59 20.92 9.11
N GLY A 16 2.47 19.59 9.18
CA GLY A 16 3.52 18.72 9.69
C GLY A 16 4.66 18.48 8.69
N ARG A 17 5.75 17.85 9.17
CA ARG A 17 6.87 17.42 8.31
C ARG A 17 6.54 16.19 7.45
N CYS A 18 5.42 15.52 7.72
CA CYS A 18 5.05 14.27 7.08
C CYS A 18 3.86 14.50 6.13
N PRO A 19 3.87 13.90 4.93
CA PRO A 19 2.71 13.96 4.04
C PRO A 19 1.56 13.13 4.60
N VAL A 20 0.34 13.63 4.43
CA VAL A 20 -0.89 12.86 4.66
C VAL A 20 -1.30 12.25 3.33
N ALA A 21 -1.08 10.95 3.16
CA ALA A 21 -1.28 10.27 1.90
C ALA A 21 -2.32 9.14 1.99
N ARG A 22 -3.16 9.04 0.96
CA ARG A 22 -4.09 7.93 0.73
C ARG A 22 -3.73 7.27 -0.59
N THR A 23 -3.64 5.94 -0.57
CA THR A 23 -3.25 5.16 -1.76
C THR A 23 -4.19 3.99 -1.97
N LEU A 24 -4.22 3.50 -3.20
CA LEU A 24 -4.90 2.27 -3.56
C LEU A 24 -4.27 1.66 -4.82
N LEU A 25 -3.94 0.37 -4.78
CA LEU A 25 -3.69 -0.43 -5.98
C LEU A 25 -4.97 -1.17 -6.35
N THR A 26 -5.58 -0.79 -7.46
CA THR A 26 -6.88 -1.34 -7.90
C THR A 26 -6.80 -2.83 -8.23
N TYR A 27 -5.61 -3.29 -8.64
CA TYR A 27 -5.31 -4.69 -8.96
C TYR A 27 -4.49 -5.42 -7.86
N SER A 28 -4.43 -4.86 -6.65
CA SER A 28 -3.66 -5.40 -5.50
C SER A 28 -2.14 -5.57 -5.77
N GLN A 29 -1.39 -6.04 -4.78
CA GLN A 29 0.09 -6.06 -4.86
C GLN A 29 0.66 -7.25 -5.63
N SER A 30 -0.14 -8.29 -5.88
CA SER A 30 0.35 -9.52 -6.50
C SER A 30 -0.66 -10.08 -7.49
N SER A 31 -0.18 -10.54 -8.63
CA SER A 31 -0.97 -11.30 -9.60
C SER A 31 -1.01 -12.81 -9.30
N ASN A 32 -0.23 -13.29 -8.31
CA ASN A 32 -0.24 -14.69 -7.92
C ASN A 32 -1.51 -14.99 -7.09
N PRO A 33 -2.40 -15.91 -7.52
CA PRO A 33 -3.61 -16.24 -6.77
C PRO A 33 -3.35 -16.80 -5.37
N ASP A 34 -2.18 -17.40 -5.13
CA ASP A 34 -1.79 -17.93 -3.82
C ASP A 34 -1.27 -16.85 -2.86
N SER A 35 -1.09 -15.61 -3.34
CA SER A 35 -0.65 -14.51 -2.49
C SER A 35 -1.78 -14.00 -1.61
N PRO A 36 -1.54 -13.75 -0.30
CA PRO A 36 -2.53 -13.07 0.54
C PRO A 36 -2.87 -11.66 0.04
N HIS A 37 -2.04 -11.08 -0.85
CA HIS A 37 -2.23 -9.76 -1.45
C HIS A 37 -2.71 -9.81 -2.91
N PHE A 38 -3.37 -10.91 -3.31
CA PHE A 38 -3.92 -11.09 -4.65
C PHE A 38 -5.14 -10.19 -4.93
N ALA A 39 -5.99 -9.97 -3.93
CA ALA A 39 -7.27 -9.27 -4.11
C ALA A 39 -7.64 -8.36 -2.93
N ASP A 40 -6.75 -8.16 -1.96
CA ASP A 40 -7.03 -7.40 -0.75
C ASP A 40 -7.38 -5.93 -1.05
N GLN A 41 -6.59 -5.25 -1.87
CA GLN A 41 -6.88 -3.86 -2.27
C GLN A 41 -7.91 -3.77 -3.40
N THR A 42 -8.05 -4.80 -4.25
CA THR A 42 -9.13 -4.87 -5.24
C THR A 42 -10.50 -4.87 -4.56
N ARG A 43 -10.66 -5.57 -3.43
CA ARG A 43 -11.88 -5.51 -2.61
C ARG A 43 -12.10 -4.13 -1.97
N LEU A 44 -11.04 -3.40 -1.65
CA LEU A 44 -11.15 -2.03 -1.14
C LEU A 44 -11.58 -1.06 -2.26
N PHE A 45 -11.02 -1.21 -3.47
CA PHE A 45 -11.41 -0.44 -4.65
C PHE A 45 -12.88 -0.64 -5.03
N ALA A 46 -13.36 -1.88 -5.06
CA ALA A 46 -14.76 -2.17 -5.30
C ALA A 46 -15.72 -1.56 -4.26
N GLY A 47 -15.21 -1.25 -3.07
CA GLY A 47 -15.96 -0.56 -2.01
C GLY A 47 -15.54 0.88 -1.79
N GLU A 48 -14.81 1.50 -2.72
CA GLU A 48 -14.36 2.90 -2.68
C GLU A 48 -13.58 3.28 -1.41
N ARG A 49 -12.90 2.31 -0.80
CA ARG A 49 -12.11 2.49 0.42
C ARG A 49 -10.64 2.70 0.11
N TRP A 50 -10.06 3.70 0.73
CA TRP A 50 -8.65 4.04 0.59
C TRP A 50 -7.80 3.46 1.72
N VAL A 51 -6.54 3.15 1.41
CA VAL A 51 -5.53 2.78 2.40
C VAL A 51 -4.80 4.04 2.87
N THR A 52 -4.60 4.17 4.19
CA THR A 52 -3.67 5.18 4.72
C THR A 52 -2.24 4.76 4.38
N SER A 53 -1.55 5.54 3.56
CA SER A 53 -0.15 5.32 3.27
C SER A 53 0.71 5.77 4.45
N ARG A 54 1.69 4.95 4.81
CA ARG A 54 2.65 5.22 5.89
C ARG A 54 3.98 5.58 5.22
N PHE A 55 4.30 6.86 5.21
CA PHE A 55 5.53 7.37 4.58
C PHE A 55 6.61 7.67 5.62
N CYS A 56 6.28 8.44 6.65
CA CYS A 56 7.25 8.76 7.70
C CYS A 56 7.62 7.53 8.50
N GLU A 57 8.88 7.45 8.93
CA GLU A 57 9.42 6.30 9.65
C GLU A 57 8.57 5.92 10.88
N LYS A 58 8.17 6.91 11.68
CA LYS A 58 7.27 6.70 12.83
C LYS A 58 5.98 5.97 12.45
N ASP A 59 5.41 6.27 11.28
CA ASP A 59 4.14 5.71 10.84
C ASP A 59 4.36 4.29 10.32
N ILE A 60 5.47 4.05 9.60
CA ILE A 60 5.89 2.72 9.18
C ILE A 60 6.10 1.81 10.40
N LEU A 61 6.86 2.29 11.39
CA LEU A 61 7.15 1.57 12.63
C LEU A 61 5.89 1.30 13.48
N SER A 62 4.87 2.15 13.39
CA SER A 62 3.58 1.95 14.09
C SER A 62 2.69 0.85 13.47
N SER A 63 3.03 0.32 12.29
CA SER A 63 2.20 -0.66 11.61
C SER A 63 2.19 -1.99 12.37
N PRO A 64 1.03 -2.51 12.81
CA PRO A 64 0.94 -3.81 13.48
C PRO A 64 1.27 -4.98 12.54
N LYS A 65 1.37 -4.74 11.23
CA LYS A 65 1.73 -5.72 10.20
C LYS A 65 3.14 -5.52 9.64
N LEU A 66 3.98 -4.70 10.28
CA LEU A 66 5.36 -4.48 9.83
C LEU A 66 6.16 -5.79 9.87
N LYS A 67 6.81 -6.13 8.76
CA LYS A 67 7.77 -7.23 8.67
C LYS A 67 9.09 -6.70 8.10
N VAL A 68 10.16 -6.84 8.87
CA VAL A 68 11.52 -6.49 8.44
C VAL A 68 12.27 -7.77 8.09
N VAL A 69 12.78 -7.86 6.86
CA VAL A 69 13.56 -9.00 6.38
C VAL A 69 14.94 -8.50 5.99
N ARG A 70 15.99 -9.00 6.65
CA ARG A 70 17.39 -8.75 6.28
C ARG A 70 17.92 -9.97 5.53
N VAL A 71 18.18 -9.81 4.24
CA VAL A 71 18.68 -10.89 3.39
C VAL A 71 20.21 -10.79 3.32
N HIS A 72 20.88 -11.93 3.43
CA HIS A 72 22.32 -12.07 3.20
C HIS A 72 22.55 -13.38 2.46
N GLU A 73 23.54 -13.40 1.59
CA GLU A 73 24.01 -14.61 0.93
C GLU A 73 25.11 -15.24 1.78
N ARG A 74 25.01 -16.54 2.05
CA ARG A 74 26.13 -17.30 2.60
C ARG A 74 26.96 -17.76 1.42
N ARG A 75 28.16 -17.18 1.29
CA ARG A 75 29.17 -17.63 0.33
C ARG A 75 29.92 -18.84 0.87
#